data_AF-A0A5Q3L686-F1
#
_entry.id   AF-A0A5Q3L686-F1
#
_cell.length_a   1.000
_cell.length_b   1.000
_cell.length_c   1.000
_cell.angle_alpha   90.00
_cell.angle_beta   90.00
_cell.angle_gamma   90.00
#
_symmetry.space_group_name_H-M   'P 1'
#
loop_
_entity.id
_entity.type
_entity.pdbx_description
1 polymer ?
#
loop_
_entity_poly.entity_id
_entity_poly.type
_entity_poly.pdbx_seq_one_letter_code
_entity_poly.pdbx_strand_id
1 'polypeptide(L)'
;MFGSFQIESLATVNACLNGLATILLLIGYVLIKSRAKAKDVVRIEWWHKVVMISAFVVSAIFLVCYLIYHANVLHVRFTAQGPVRYLYFTILISHILLAISVPVLAIMSMYYGFRVQEPPVAGDPYRHKHRRLTKWAFPIWLYVSVTGVIIYLMLYIYPGGAEIETSSLPRLVNWLHSSC
;
A
#
# COMPACT_ATOMS: atom_id res chain seq x y z
N MET A 1 13.13 -24.62 -6.95
CA MET A 1 13.37 -24.35 -5.51
C MET A 1 13.65 -22.86 -5.21
N PHE A 2 14.19 -22.07 -6.14
CA PHE A 2 14.44 -20.63 -5.91
C PHE A 2 13.24 -19.68 -6.12
N GLY A 3 12.23 -20.07 -6.92
CA GLY A 3 11.10 -19.20 -7.24
C GLY A 3 10.11 -18.95 -6.10
N SER A 4 9.76 -19.97 -5.31
CA SER A 4 8.76 -19.86 -4.23
C SER A 4 9.22 -18.95 -3.09
N PHE A 5 10.49 -19.06 -2.68
CA PHE A 5 11.08 -18.23 -1.61
C PHE A 5 11.14 -16.74 -1.99
N GLN A 6 11.40 -16.47 -3.28
CA GLN A 6 11.45 -15.11 -3.82
C GLN A 6 10.05 -14.47 -3.85
N ILE A 7 9.02 -15.25 -4.19
CA ILE A 7 7.63 -14.81 -4.29
C ILE A 7 7.06 -14.42 -2.91
N GLU A 8 7.22 -15.27 -1.89
CA GLU A 8 6.75 -14.97 -0.53
C GLU A 8 7.47 -13.76 0.08
N SER A 9 8.77 -13.63 -0.22
CA SER A 9 9.56 -12.47 0.17
C SER A 9 9.01 -11.19 -0.48
N LEU A 10 8.64 -11.22 -1.76
CA LEU A 10 8.06 -10.08 -2.47
C LEU A 10 6.68 -9.67 -1.91
N ALA A 11 5.82 -10.63 -1.58
CA ALA A 11 4.53 -10.35 -0.94
C ALA A 11 4.71 -9.66 0.42
N THR A 12 5.67 -10.15 1.22
CA THR A 12 6.00 -9.57 2.53
C THR A 12 6.58 -8.17 2.40
N VAL A 13 7.50 -7.95 1.44
CA VAL A 13 8.04 -6.63 1.12
C VAL A 13 6.92 -5.67 0.72
N ASN A 14 5.99 -6.09 -0.13
CA ASN A 14 4.84 -5.29 -0.55
C ASN A 14 3.93 -4.88 0.63
N ALA A 15 3.70 -5.80 1.57
CA ALA A 15 2.95 -5.49 2.79
C ALA A 15 3.71 -4.49 3.66
N CYS A 16 5.01 -4.68 3.87
CA CYS A 16 5.86 -3.76 4.63
C CYS A 16 5.89 -2.35 4.01
N LEU A 17 5.99 -2.25 2.68
CA LEU A 17 5.98 -0.97 1.97
C LEU A 17 4.64 -0.25 2.12
N ASN A 18 3.50 -0.97 2.08
CA ASN A 18 2.19 -0.38 2.38
C ASN A 18 2.06 0.07 3.84
N GLY A 19 2.60 -0.72 4.78
CA GLY A 19 2.66 -0.35 6.19
C GLY A 19 3.48 0.93 6.40
N LEU A 20 4.65 1.01 5.76
CA LEU A 20 5.49 2.21 5.79
C LEU A 20 4.78 3.42 5.16
N ALA A 21 4.14 3.25 4.00
CA ALA A 21 3.35 4.31 3.36
C ALA A 21 2.23 4.80 4.29
N THR A 22 1.53 3.88 4.97
CA THR A 22 0.49 4.20 5.96
C THR A 22 1.05 5.09 7.07
N ILE A 23 2.18 4.70 7.66
CA ILE A 23 2.83 5.46 8.74
C ILE A 23 3.21 6.85 8.25
N LEU A 24 3.84 6.96 7.08
CA LEU A 24 4.23 8.24 6.51
C LEU A 24 3.02 9.15 6.22
N LEU A 25 1.92 8.60 5.68
CA LEU A 25 0.69 9.34 5.44
C LEU A 25 0.07 9.86 6.76
N LEU A 26 0.07 9.05 7.82
CA LEU A 26 -0.41 9.46 9.13
C LEU A 26 0.47 10.57 9.72
N ILE A 27 1.79 10.47 9.61
CA ILE A 27 2.72 11.53 10.03
C ILE A 27 2.43 12.82 9.23
N GLY A 28 2.29 12.71 7.91
CA GLY A 28 1.94 13.84 7.04
C GLY A 28 0.65 14.53 7.45
N TYR A 29 -0.37 13.75 7.84
CA TYR A 29 -1.65 14.26 8.36
C TYR A 29 -1.50 14.97 9.71
N VAL A 30 -0.73 14.40 10.63
CA VAL A 30 -0.46 15.03 11.93
C VAL A 30 0.29 16.35 11.76
N LEU A 31 1.27 16.41 10.84
CA LEU A 31 2.01 17.64 10.53
C LEU A 31 1.10 18.74 9.99
N ILE A 32 0.25 18.44 9.00
CA ILE A 32 -0.63 19.45 8.41
C ILE A 32 -1.74 19.89 9.39
N LYS A 33 -2.18 19.01 10.30
CA LYS A 33 -3.12 19.38 11.37
C LYS A 33 -2.47 20.27 12.43
N SER A 34 -1.20 20.01 12.75
CA SER A 34 -0.44 20.76 13.74
C SER A 34 -0.07 22.17 13.30
N ARG A 35 -0.11 22.46 11.99
CA ARG A 35 0.23 23.78 11.42
C ARG A 35 -0.52 24.95 12.06
N ALA A 36 -1.78 24.75 12.48
CA ALA A 36 -2.63 25.82 13.01
C ALA A 36 -2.20 26.30 14.40
N LYS A 37 -1.42 25.49 15.14
CA LYS A 37 -0.96 25.78 16.51
C LYS A 37 0.55 26.02 16.59
N ALA A 38 1.23 26.01 15.45
CA ALA A 38 2.68 25.99 15.40
C ALA A 38 3.28 27.39 15.46
N LYS A 39 4.32 27.55 16.29
CA LYS A 39 5.13 28.78 16.32
C LYS A 39 5.96 28.96 15.04
N ASP A 40 6.35 27.84 14.42
CA ASP A 40 7.18 27.80 13.21
C ASP A 40 6.45 27.00 12.13
N VAL A 41 5.64 27.70 11.35
CA VAL A 41 4.82 27.12 10.27
C VAL A 41 5.69 26.68 9.10
N VAL A 42 6.76 27.43 8.79
CA VAL A 42 7.66 27.15 7.66
C VAL A 42 8.30 25.78 7.83
N ARG A 43 8.83 25.48 9.03
CA ARG A 43 9.43 24.18 9.33
C ARG A 43 8.43 23.03 9.22
N ILE A 44 7.19 23.21 9.70
CA ILE A 44 6.15 22.15 9.62
C ILE A 44 5.76 21.89 8.16
N GLU A 45 5.59 22.93 7.35
CA GLU A 45 5.27 22.77 5.93
C GLU A 45 6.41 22.06 5.20
N TRP A 46 7.68 22.36 5.53
CA TRP A 46 8.84 21.66 4.97
C TRP A 46 8.83 20.17 5.33
N TRP A 47 8.69 19.82 6.61
CA TRP A 47 8.62 18.41 7.03
C TRP A 47 7.42 17.67 6.43
N HIS A 48 6.27 18.34 6.32
CA HIS A 48 5.10 17.77 5.65
C HIS A 48 5.43 17.40 4.20
N LYS A 49 6.06 18.31 3.44
CA LYS A 49 6.47 18.03 2.06
C LYS A 49 7.43 16.86 1.97
N VAL A 50 8.47 16.84 2.80
CA VAL A 50 9.45 15.75 2.83
C VAL A 50 8.75 14.41 3.08
N VAL A 51 7.91 14.33 4.11
CA VAL A 51 7.18 13.10 4.47
C VAL A 51 6.23 12.68 3.34
N MET A 52 5.51 13.61 2.71
CA MET A 52 4.59 13.29 1.62
C MET A 52 5.32 12.83 0.36
N ILE A 53 6.49 13.39 0.05
CA ILE A 53 7.36 12.92 -1.05
C ILE A 53 7.89 11.51 -0.73
N SER A 54 8.36 11.27 0.51
CA SER A 54 8.77 9.92 0.94
C SER A 54 7.63 8.91 0.80
N ALA A 55 6.41 9.27 1.22
CA ALA A 55 5.23 8.41 1.08
C ALA A 55 4.92 8.08 -0.40
N PHE A 56 5.06 9.07 -1.28
CA PHE A 56 4.91 8.90 -2.72
C PHE A 56 5.96 7.93 -3.29
N VAL A 57 7.24 8.13 -2.94
CA VAL A 57 8.33 7.26 -3.40
C VAL A 57 8.15 5.82 -2.90
N VAL A 58 7.83 5.63 -1.62
CA VAL A 58 7.55 4.31 -1.05
C VAL A 58 6.38 3.64 -1.78
N SER A 59 5.30 4.39 -2.08
CA SER A 59 4.16 3.87 -2.83
C SER A 59 4.50 3.52 -4.28
N ALA A 60 5.39 4.27 -4.92
CA ALA A 60 5.87 3.96 -6.27
C ALA A 60 6.73 2.68 -6.28
N ILE A 61 7.62 2.51 -5.29
CA ILE A 61 8.40 1.28 -5.12
C ILE A 61 7.46 0.09 -4.87
N PHE A 62 6.46 0.25 -3.99
CA PHE A 62 5.43 -0.75 -3.79
C PHE A 62 4.76 -1.16 -5.10
N LEU A 63 4.34 -0.19 -5.92
CA LEU A 63 3.66 -0.49 -7.19
C LEU A 63 4.55 -1.31 -8.12
N VAL A 64 5.83 -0.96 -8.24
CA VAL A 64 6.79 -1.72 -9.06
C VAL A 64 6.94 -3.14 -8.54
N CYS A 65 7.20 -3.31 -7.23
CA CYS A 65 7.33 -4.62 -6.60
C CYS A 65 6.04 -5.46 -6.72
N TYR A 66 4.87 -4.84 -6.62
CA TYR A 66 3.56 -5.46 -6.79
C TYR A 66 3.35 -5.96 -8.22
N LEU A 67 3.66 -5.14 -9.22
CA LEU A 67 3.52 -5.53 -10.63
C LEU A 67 4.48 -6.68 -10.98
N ILE A 68 5.72 -6.65 -10.47
CA ILE A 68 6.67 -7.76 -10.63
C ILE A 68 6.11 -9.03 -9.98
N TYR A 69 5.63 -8.96 -8.74
CA TYR A 69 5.01 -10.09 -8.05
C TYR A 69 3.84 -10.67 -8.87
N HIS A 70 2.92 -9.83 -9.31
CA HIS A 70 1.74 -10.28 -10.08
C HIS A 70 2.07 -10.82 -11.46
N ALA A 71 3.14 -10.34 -12.10
CA ALA A 71 3.61 -10.91 -13.36
C ALA A 71 4.17 -12.33 -13.20
N ASN A 72 4.63 -12.69 -12.00
CA ASN A 72 5.23 -14.00 -11.72
C ASN A 72 4.29 -14.96 -10.98
N VAL A 73 3.25 -14.46 -10.32
CA VAL A 73 2.27 -15.26 -9.57
C VAL A 73 0.91 -15.18 -10.26
N LEU A 74 0.52 -16.25 -10.94
CA LEU A 74 -0.76 -16.27 -11.67
C LEU A 74 -1.97 -16.24 -10.72
N HIS A 75 -2.01 -17.08 -9.68
CA HIS A 75 -3.19 -17.19 -8.80
C HIS A 75 -2.84 -17.61 -7.37
N VAL A 76 -3.21 -16.79 -6.39
CA VAL A 76 -3.29 -17.20 -4.97
C VAL A 76 -4.77 -17.32 -4.60
N ARG A 77 -5.19 -18.49 -4.12
CA ARG A 77 -6.58 -18.74 -3.75
C ARG A 77 -6.76 -18.58 -2.25
N PHE A 78 -7.73 -17.76 -1.86
CA PHE A 78 -8.18 -17.68 -0.48
C PHE A 78 -9.12 -18.86 -0.20
N THR A 79 -8.72 -19.78 0.68
CA THR A 79 -9.40 -21.07 0.91
C THR A 79 -10.30 -21.09 2.14
N ALA A 80 -10.20 -20.10 3.03
CA ALA A 80 -11.05 -20.03 4.22
C ALA A 80 -12.54 -19.94 3.86
N GLN A 81 -13.37 -20.61 4.67
CA GLN A 81 -14.83 -20.66 4.51
C GLN A 81 -15.54 -19.83 5.59
N GLY A 82 -16.81 -19.50 5.35
CA GLY A 82 -17.66 -18.77 6.30
C GLY A 82 -17.54 -17.24 6.23
N PRO A 83 -17.94 -16.51 7.29
CA PRO A 83 -18.03 -15.04 7.28
C PRO A 83 -16.72 -14.32 6.89
N VAL A 84 -15.57 -14.90 7.23
CA VAL A 84 -14.24 -14.33 6.93
C VAL A 84 -13.98 -14.20 5.43
N ARG A 85 -14.55 -15.10 4.62
CA ARG A 85 -14.44 -15.06 3.15
C ARG A 85 -15.14 -13.85 2.56
N TYR A 86 -16.35 -13.55 3.05
CA TYR A 86 -17.08 -12.38 2.60
C TYR A 86 -16.34 -11.10 2.98
N LEU A 87 -15.84 -11.01 4.21
CA LEU A 87 -15.02 -9.87 4.66
C LEU A 87 -13.78 -9.68 3.79
N TYR A 88 -13.05 -10.76 3.50
CA TYR A 88 -11.88 -10.74 2.64
C TYR A 88 -12.20 -10.19 1.25
N PHE A 89 -13.21 -10.74 0.57
CA PHE A 89 -13.54 -10.29 -0.79
C PHE A 89 -14.11 -8.88 -0.81
N THR A 90 -14.87 -8.46 0.21
CA THR A 90 -15.31 -7.06 0.32
C THR A 90 -14.12 -6.11 0.39
N ILE A 91 -13.15 -6.39 1.26
CA ILE A 91 -11.94 -5.56 1.41
C ILE A 91 -11.07 -5.62 0.15
N LEU A 92 -10.88 -6.80 -0.43
CA LEU A 92 -10.05 -6.99 -1.62
C LEU A 92 -10.63 -6.24 -2.82
N ILE A 93 -11.93 -6.40 -3.08
CA ILE A 93 -12.59 -5.74 -4.22
C ILE A 93 -12.55 -4.23 -4.05
N SER A 94 -12.91 -3.70 -2.87
CA SER A 94 -12.85 -2.26 -2.61
C SER A 94 -11.42 -1.72 -2.71
N HIS A 95 -10.43 -2.46 -2.20
CA HIS A 95 -9.02 -2.11 -2.28
C HIS A 95 -8.58 -1.97 -3.73
N ILE A 96 -8.83 -2.98 -4.59
CA ILE A 96 -8.41 -2.95 -6.00
C ILE A 96 -9.05 -1.78 -6.73
N LEU A 97 -10.37 -1.59 -6.58
CA LEU A 97 -11.09 -0.50 -7.26
C LEU A 97 -10.54 0.87 -6.87
N LEU A 98 -10.25 1.08 -5.58
CA LEU A 98 -9.66 2.33 -5.10
C LEU A 98 -8.19 2.46 -5.48
N ALA A 99 -7.41 1.38 -5.45
CA ALA A 99 -5.99 1.37 -5.74
C ALA A 99 -5.68 1.82 -7.17
N ILE A 100 -6.52 1.47 -8.15
CA ILE A 100 -6.38 1.94 -9.55
C ILE A 100 -6.39 3.47 -9.63
N SER A 101 -7.16 4.14 -8.77
CA SER A 101 -7.25 5.61 -8.76
C SER A 101 -6.06 6.29 -8.07
N VAL A 102 -5.37 5.60 -7.14
CA VAL A 102 -4.34 6.20 -6.28
C VAL A 102 -3.16 6.77 -7.08
N PRO A 103 -2.55 6.09 -8.07
CA PRO A 103 -1.43 6.65 -8.83
C PRO A 103 -1.76 7.99 -9.48
N VAL A 104 -2.93 8.09 -10.11
CA VAL A 104 -3.39 9.33 -10.76
C VAL A 104 -3.61 10.43 -9.74
N LEU A 105 -4.31 10.13 -8.65
CA LEU A 105 -4.58 11.09 -7.58
C LEU A 105 -3.29 11.57 -6.89
N ALA A 106 -2.36 10.65 -6.66
CA ALA A 106 -1.07 10.93 -6.03
C ALA A 106 -0.22 11.85 -6.92
N ILE A 107 -0.07 11.53 -8.21
CA ILE A 107 0.67 12.36 -9.18
C ILE A 107 0.05 13.76 -9.27
N MET A 108 -1.27 13.87 -9.40
CA MET A 108 -1.97 15.15 -9.47
C MET A 108 -1.81 15.96 -8.16
N SER A 109 -1.83 15.29 -7.01
CA SER A 109 -1.61 15.94 -5.71
C SER A 109 -0.20 16.51 -5.59
N MET A 110 0.82 15.77 -6.06
CA MET A 110 2.21 16.21 -6.10
C MET A 110 2.40 17.37 -7.08
N TYR A 111 1.82 17.26 -8.29
CA TYR A 111 1.88 18.31 -9.30
C TYR A 111 1.34 19.65 -8.78
N TYR A 112 0.16 19.65 -8.15
CA TYR A 112 -0.36 20.88 -7.54
C TYR A 112 0.44 21.31 -6.33
N GLY A 113 0.96 20.37 -5.53
CA GLY A 113 1.79 20.65 -4.35
C GLY A 113 3.10 21.37 -4.69
N PHE A 114 3.79 20.95 -5.76
CA PHE A 114 5.04 21.59 -6.22
C PHE A 114 4.84 22.96 -6.88
N ARG A 115 3.61 23.27 -7.32
CA ARG A 115 3.26 24.56 -7.89
C ARG A 115 2.72 25.57 -6.87
N VAL A 116 2.56 25.16 -5.62
CA VAL A 116 2.23 26.10 -4.54
C VAL A 116 3.39 27.07 -4.38
N GLN A 117 3.07 28.36 -4.30
CA GLN A 117 4.07 29.42 -4.15
C GLN A 117 4.70 29.41 -2.76
N GLU A 118 6.01 29.64 -2.72
CA GLU A 118 6.81 29.79 -1.51
C GLU A 118 7.45 31.20 -1.52
N PRO A 119 7.20 32.07 -0.53
CA PRO A 119 6.38 31.85 0.67
C PRO A 119 4.86 31.81 0.36
N PRO A 120 4.03 31.23 1.25
CA PRO A 120 2.59 31.07 1.00
C PRO A 120 1.88 32.40 0.77
N VAL A 121 1.37 32.61 -0.44
CA VAL A 121 0.57 33.80 -0.81
C VAL A 121 -0.92 33.52 -0.63
N ALA A 122 -1.64 34.45 0.00
CA ALA A 122 -3.09 34.36 0.11
C ALA A 122 -3.74 34.39 -1.28
N GLY A 123 -4.61 33.44 -1.58
CA GLY A 123 -5.28 33.35 -2.88
C GLY A 123 -4.55 32.53 -3.94
N ASP A 124 -3.46 31.81 -3.61
CA ASP A 124 -2.79 30.93 -4.56
C ASP A 124 -3.75 29.86 -5.14
N PRO A 125 -4.03 29.87 -6.46
CA PRO A 125 -4.95 28.93 -7.09
C PRO A 125 -4.47 27.48 -7.00
N TYR A 126 -3.15 27.24 -7.00
CA TYR A 126 -2.60 25.89 -6.90
C TYR A 126 -2.77 25.33 -5.49
N ARG A 127 -2.63 26.17 -4.46
CA ARG A 127 -2.92 25.79 -3.07
C ARG A 127 -4.38 25.39 -2.88
N HIS A 128 -5.32 26.12 -3.49
CA HIS A 128 -6.74 25.74 -3.45
C HIS A 128 -7.01 24.42 -4.17
N LYS A 129 -6.45 24.23 -5.39
CA LYS A 129 -6.57 22.98 -6.15
C LYS A 129 -5.99 21.78 -5.39
N HIS A 130 -4.79 21.93 -4.84
CA HIS A 130 -4.14 20.91 -4.01
C HIS A 130 -5.04 20.53 -2.83
N ARG A 131 -5.53 21.50 -2.03
CA ARG A 131 -6.42 21.20 -0.88
C ARG A 131 -7.74 20.57 -1.28
N ARG A 132 -8.32 20.95 -2.43
CA ARG A 132 -9.57 20.36 -2.91
C ARG A 132 -9.38 18.90 -3.31
N LEU A 133 -8.28 18.60 -4.00
CA LEU A 133 -7.96 17.24 -4.43
C LEU A 133 -7.57 16.35 -3.24
N THR A 134 -6.70 16.83 -2.34
CA THR A 134 -6.20 16.02 -1.22
C THR A 134 -7.25 15.67 -0.18
N LYS A 135 -8.36 16.41 -0.10
CA LYS A 135 -9.52 16.01 0.72
C LYS A 135 -10.08 14.63 0.34
N TRP A 136 -9.97 14.25 -0.93
CA TRP A 136 -10.40 12.94 -1.44
C TRP A 136 -9.21 12.00 -1.65
N ALA A 137 -8.11 12.49 -2.21
CA ALA A 137 -6.94 11.67 -2.47
C ALA A 137 -6.32 11.09 -1.19
N PHE A 138 -6.24 11.88 -0.11
CA PHE A 138 -5.66 11.44 1.16
C PHE A 138 -6.40 10.24 1.79
N PRO A 139 -7.73 10.30 2.04
CA PRO A 139 -8.43 9.17 2.65
C PRO A 139 -8.42 7.92 1.76
N ILE A 140 -8.52 8.08 0.43
CA ILE A 140 -8.42 6.95 -0.51
C ILE A 140 -7.04 6.31 -0.43
N TRP A 141 -5.98 7.12 -0.48
CA TRP A 141 -4.61 6.62 -0.41
C TRP A 141 -4.34 5.91 0.92
N LEU A 142 -4.73 6.52 2.04
CA LEU A 142 -4.59 5.91 3.36
C LEU A 142 -5.38 4.60 3.47
N TYR A 143 -6.62 4.57 2.97
CA TYR A 143 -7.44 3.35 2.96
C TYR A 143 -6.74 2.21 2.21
N VAL A 144 -6.24 2.47 1.00
CA VAL A 144 -5.55 1.48 0.17
C VAL A 144 -4.28 1.00 0.89
N SER A 145 -3.46 1.89 1.44
CA SER A 145 -2.25 1.49 2.18
C SER A 145 -2.55 0.61 3.39
N VAL A 146 -3.57 0.94 4.20
CA VAL A 146 -3.95 0.14 5.37
C VAL A 146 -4.52 -1.22 4.95
N THR A 147 -5.44 -1.23 3.99
CA THR A 147 -6.09 -2.46 3.55
C THR A 147 -5.13 -3.41 2.83
N GLY A 148 -4.09 -2.90 2.16
CA GLY A 148 -3.03 -3.75 1.58
C GLY A 148 -2.32 -4.60 2.63
N VAL A 149 -2.04 -4.03 3.82
CA VAL A 149 -1.48 -4.78 4.95
C VAL A 149 -2.49 -5.80 5.47
N ILE A 150 -3.76 -5.40 5.64
CA ILE A 150 -4.81 -6.29 6.13
C ILE A 150 -5.01 -7.50 5.20
N ILE A 151 -5.04 -7.28 3.88
CA ILE A 151 -5.17 -8.35 2.89
C ILE A 151 -4.00 -9.34 3.03
N TYR A 152 -2.77 -8.86 3.18
CA TYR A 152 -1.60 -9.72 3.42
C TYR A 152 -1.76 -10.54 4.71
N LEU A 153 -2.15 -9.91 5.82
CA LEU A 153 -2.36 -10.59 7.10
C LEU A 153 -3.45 -11.67 6.99
N MET A 154 -4.56 -11.37 6.33
CA MET A 154 -5.64 -12.32 6.10
C MET A 154 -5.22 -13.47 5.19
N LEU A 155 -4.38 -13.22 4.19
CA LEU A 155 -3.98 -14.24 3.23
C LEU A 155 -2.88 -15.16 3.79
N TYR A 156 -1.87 -14.61 4.47
CA TYR A 156 -0.65 -15.35 4.84
C TYR A 156 -0.52 -15.69 6.33
N ILE A 157 -1.16 -14.92 7.23
CA ILE A 157 -1.01 -15.10 8.69
C ILE A 157 -2.26 -15.72 9.31
N TYR A 158 -3.45 -15.46 8.76
CA TYR A 158 -4.69 -16.03 9.27
C TYR A 158 -4.71 -17.56 9.12
N PRO A 159 -5.03 -18.33 10.17
CA PRO A 159 -5.17 -19.78 10.09
C PRO A 159 -6.21 -20.18 9.04
N GLY A 160 -5.78 -20.84 7.96
CA GLY A 160 -6.62 -21.22 6.83
C GLY A 160 -6.78 -20.17 5.71
N GLY A 161 -5.99 -19.10 5.71
CA GLY A 161 -6.04 -18.02 4.71
C GLY A 161 -5.52 -18.40 3.32
N ALA A 162 -4.41 -19.14 3.24
CA ALA A 162 -3.86 -19.65 2.00
C ALA A 162 -3.37 -21.09 2.19
N GLU A 163 -3.85 -22.01 1.35
CA GLU A 163 -3.07 -23.21 1.03
C GLU A 163 -2.23 -22.85 -0.20
N ILE A 164 -0.92 -22.72 -0.01
CA ILE A 164 0.02 -22.74 -1.12
C ILE A 164 0.02 -24.19 -1.59
N GLU A 165 -0.62 -24.48 -2.71
CA GLU A 165 -0.55 -25.80 -3.33
C GLU A 165 0.91 -26.04 -3.76
N THR A 166 1.70 -26.67 -2.89
CA THR A 166 3.06 -27.10 -3.20
C THR A 166 3.00 -28.34 -4.11
N SER A 167 2.41 -28.23 -5.30
CA SER A 167 2.29 -29.33 -6.26
C SER A 167 3.60 -29.61 -7.02
N SER A 168 4.76 -29.42 -6.40
CA SER A 168 6.06 -29.72 -7.00
C SER A 168 7.10 -30.22 -5.99
N LEU A 169 6.70 -31.12 -5.09
CA LEU A 169 7.64 -32.17 -4.72
C LEU A 169 7.41 -33.32 -5.70
N PRO A 170 8.39 -33.67 -6.57
CA PRO A 170 8.27 -34.89 -7.36
C PRO A 170 8.03 -36.07 -6.40
N ARG A 171 7.21 -37.02 -6.82
CA ARG A 171 6.78 -38.25 -6.12
C ARG A 171 7.94 -39.16 -5.60
N LEU A 172 9.17 -38.67 -5.59
CA LEU A 172 10.38 -39.37 -5.19
C LEU A 172 10.55 -39.48 -3.66
N VAL A 173 9.97 -38.57 -2.87
CA VAL A 173 10.07 -38.65 -1.40
C VAL A 173 9.19 -39.78 -0.82
N ASN A 174 8.07 -40.10 -1.47
CA ASN A 174 7.19 -41.20 -1.03
C ASN A 174 7.77 -42.59 -1.30
N TRP A 175 8.74 -42.72 -2.22
CA TRP A 175 9.34 -44.01 -2.56
C TRP A 175 10.33 -44.51 -1.48
N LEU A 176 10.93 -43.59 -0.70
CA LEU A 176 11.88 -43.93 0.37
C LEU A 176 11.21 -44.45 1.65
N HIS A 177 9.90 -44.24 1.82
CA HIS A 177 9.14 -44.73 2.98
C HIS A 177 8.32 -45.99 2.69
N SER A 178 8.17 -46.40 1.43
CA SER A 178 7.40 -47.60 1.02
C SER A 178 8.25 -48.84 0.75
N SER A 179 9.57 -48.77 1.00
CA SER A 179 10.53 -49.84 0.70
C SER A 179 11.19 -50.44 1.95
N CYS A 180 10.53 -50.35 3.11
CA CYS A 180 10.81 -51.18 4.28
C CYS A 180 9.61 -52.10 4.56
#